data_AF-A0AA37XF39-F1
#
_entry.id   AF-A0AA37XF39-F1
#
_cell.length_a   1.000
_cell.length_b   1.000
_cell.length_c   1.000
_cell.angle_alpha   90.00
_cell.angle_beta   90.00
_cell.angle_gamma   90.00
#
_symmetry.space_group_name_H-M   'P 1'
#
loop_
_entity.id
_entity.type
_entity.pdbx_description
1 polymer ?
#
loop_
_entity_poly.entity_id
_entity_poly.type
_entity_poly.pdbx_seq_one_letter_code
_entity_poly.pdbx_strand_id
1 'polypeptide(L)'
;MSLPYAGQPYFVSEFGGIWWNPDRLDAVGTEQDESWGYGQRVRDEEEFHARFAGLADVLLGDPEMFGYCYTQLTDVFQEQNGIYRFDRSEKLDVARVRAVQVRPAAVEE
;
A
#
# COMPACT_ATOMS: atom_id res chain seq x y z
N MET A 1 -26.60 -3.97 -13.38
CA MET A 1 -26.81 -5.31 -12.80
C MET A 1 -25.49 -6.04 -12.95
N SER A 2 -24.96 -6.62 -11.87
CA SER A 2 -23.68 -7.34 -11.91
C SER A 2 -23.82 -8.64 -12.71
N LEU A 3 -22.82 -8.95 -13.55
CA LEU A 3 -22.74 -10.22 -14.29
C LEU A 3 -22.05 -11.28 -13.42
N PRO A 4 -22.37 -12.57 -13.58
CA PRO A 4 -21.65 -13.64 -12.90
C PRO A 4 -20.19 -13.71 -13.38
N TYR A 5 -19.29 -14.10 -12.48
CA TYR A 5 -17.92 -14.42 -12.84
C TYR A 5 -17.86 -15.58 -13.85
N ALA A 6 -17.07 -15.42 -14.90
CA ALA A 6 -16.89 -16.39 -15.97
C ALA A 6 -15.41 -16.51 -16.41
N GLY A 7 -14.48 -16.31 -15.47
CA GLY A 7 -13.04 -16.40 -15.74
C GLY A 7 -12.42 -15.11 -16.27
N GLN A 8 -13.05 -13.95 -16.05
CA GLN A 8 -12.46 -12.67 -16.43
C GLN A 8 -11.27 -12.34 -15.51
N PRO A 9 -10.21 -11.70 -15.99
CA PRO A 9 -9.08 -11.36 -15.13
C PRO A 9 -9.51 -10.29 -14.10
N TYR A 10 -9.03 -10.38 -12.86
CA TYR A 10 -9.33 -9.42 -11.80
C TYR A 10 -8.25 -8.36 -11.65
N PHE A 11 -8.68 -7.16 -11.29
CA PHE A 11 -7.83 -6.01 -11.00
C PHE A 11 -8.17 -5.47 -9.62
N VAL A 12 -7.16 -5.35 -8.77
CA VAL A 12 -7.30 -4.65 -7.50
C VAL A 12 -7.08 -3.16 -7.74
N SER A 13 -8.19 -2.43 -7.84
CA SER A 13 -8.16 -0.99 -8.11
C SER A 13 -7.55 -0.16 -6.99
N GLU A 14 -7.45 -0.73 -5.79
CA GLU A 14 -6.90 -0.06 -4.63
C GLU A 14 -6.45 -1.08 -3.58
N PHE A 15 -5.20 -0.94 -3.13
CA PHE A 15 -4.67 -1.56 -1.92
C PHE A 15 -3.53 -0.69 -1.37
N GLY A 16 -3.00 -1.03 -0.20
CA GLY A 16 -1.93 -0.28 0.43
C GLY A 16 -2.39 0.10 1.82
N GLY A 17 -3.01 1.27 1.99
CA GLY A 17 -3.66 1.60 3.27
C GLY A 17 -2.74 1.60 4.50
N ILE A 18 -1.41 1.46 4.31
CA ILE A 18 -0.44 1.29 5.40
C ILE A 18 -0.20 2.65 6.02
N TRP A 19 -0.80 2.87 7.18
CA TRP A 19 -0.62 4.13 7.89
C TRP A 19 0.81 4.25 8.46
N TRP A 20 1.54 5.26 8.00
CA TRP A 20 2.86 5.58 8.53
C TRP A 20 3.20 7.06 8.36
N ASN A 21 3.59 7.73 9.44
CA ASN A 21 4.14 9.08 9.38
C ASN A 21 5.39 9.14 10.29
N PRO A 22 6.60 9.33 9.72
CA PRO A 22 7.85 9.38 10.48
C PRO A 22 7.96 10.60 11.40
N ASP A 23 7.21 11.66 11.15
CA ASP A 23 7.24 12.89 11.95
C ASP A 23 6.26 12.83 13.14
N ARG A 24 5.41 11.80 13.19
CA ARG A 24 4.39 11.62 14.25
C ARG A 24 4.60 10.33 15.06
N LEU A 25 5.82 9.80 15.13
CA LEU A 25 6.11 8.51 15.80
C LEU A 25 5.68 8.51 17.28
N ASP A 26 5.84 9.66 17.96
CA ASP A 26 5.49 9.84 19.37
C ASP A 26 4.02 10.20 19.61
N ALA A 27 3.21 10.32 18.54
CA ALA A 27 1.76 10.45 18.65
C ALA A 27 1.16 9.09 19.02
N VAL A 28 1.44 8.65 20.24
CA VAL A 28 0.88 7.46 20.86
C VAL A 28 -0.36 7.90 21.63
N GLY A 29 -1.52 7.59 21.07
CA GLY A 29 -2.74 7.48 21.85
C GLY A 29 -3.29 8.78 22.43
N THR A 30 -3.62 9.75 21.58
CA THR A 30 -4.81 10.60 21.74
C THR A 30 -5.19 11.07 20.34
N GLU A 31 -6.49 11.29 20.10
CA GLU A 31 -7.05 11.89 18.90
C GLU A 31 -7.44 10.90 17.79
N GLN A 32 -8.69 10.43 17.93
CA GLN A 32 -9.53 9.94 16.85
C GLN A 32 -9.80 10.98 15.74
N ASP A 33 -9.10 12.13 15.69
CA ASP A 33 -9.52 13.28 14.90
C ASP A 33 -8.59 13.76 13.77
N GLU A 34 -7.39 13.23 13.56
CA GLU A 34 -6.52 13.82 12.51
C GLU A 34 -5.75 12.90 11.56
N SER A 35 -5.75 11.57 11.72
CA SER A 35 -5.16 10.70 10.69
C SER A 35 -5.66 9.26 10.72
N TRP A 36 -5.92 8.68 9.54
CA TRP A 36 -6.38 7.30 9.38
C TRP A 36 -5.53 6.54 8.34
N GLY A 37 -5.33 5.26 8.61
CA GLY A 37 -5.13 4.23 7.59
C GLY A 37 -5.59 2.87 8.12
N TYR A 38 -5.53 1.84 7.28
CA TYR A 38 -6.11 0.53 7.59
C TYR A 38 -5.19 -0.32 8.48
N GLY A 39 -5.78 -0.96 9.50
CA GLY A 39 -5.07 -1.87 10.39
C GLY A 39 -4.23 -1.19 11.48
N GLN A 40 -3.26 -1.91 12.04
CA GLN A 40 -2.36 -1.39 13.07
C GLN A 40 -1.29 -0.49 12.46
N ARG A 41 -0.97 0.65 13.09
CA ARG A 41 0.18 1.49 12.72
C ARG A 41 1.45 0.66 12.60
N VAL A 42 2.22 0.89 11.53
CA VAL A 42 3.62 0.41 11.47
C VAL A 42 4.51 1.31 12.34
N ARG A 43 5.41 0.69 13.09
CA ARG A 43 6.27 1.33 14.09
C ARG A 43 7.42 2.09 13.45
N ASP A 44 7.90 1.59 12.33
CA ASP A 44 9.04 2.11 11.59
C ASP A 44 8.89 1.81 10.09
N GLU A 45 9.86 2.28 9.31
CA GLU A 45 9.93 2.07 7.86
C GLU A 45 10.11 0.59 7.49
N GLU A 46 10.81 -0.18 8.31
CA GLU A 46 11.00 -1.62 8.06
C GLU A 46 9.68 -2.38 8.09
N GLU A 47 8.82 -2.08 9.06
CA GLU A 47 7.48 -2.64 9.11
C GLU A 47 6.59 -2.21 7.95
N PHE A 48 6.74 -0.96 7.47
CA PHE A 48 6.07 -0.53 6.24
C PHE A 48 6.46 -1.44 5.09
N HIS A 49 7.76 -1.63 4.85
CA HIS A 49 8.25 -2.43 3.74
C HIS A 49 7.86 -3.91 3.86
N ALA A 50 7.94 -4.47 5.06
CA ALA A 50 7.51 -5.85 5.31
C ALA A 50 6.01 -6.03 4.98
N ARG A 51 5.17 -5.08 5.39
CA ARG A 51 3.73 -5.14 5.11
C ARG A 51 3.42 -4.89 3.63
N PHE A 52 4.08 -3.92 3.01
CA PHE A 52 3.94 -3.64 1.58
C PHE A 52 4.31 -4.87 0.75
N ALA A 53 5.46 -5.50 1.04
CA ALA A 53 5.90 -6.71 0.38
C ALA A 53 4.87 -7.84 0.56
N GLY A 54 4.41 -8.11 1.78
CA GLY A 54 3.42 -9.15 2.04
C GLY A 54 2.08 -8.93 1.31
N LEU A 55 1.59 -7.69 1.23
CA LEU A 55 0.39 -7.36 0.47
C LEU A 55 0.60 -7.57 -1.04
N ALA A 56 1.73 -7.08 -1.57
CA ALA A 56 2.06 -7.26 -2.98
C ALA A 56 2.32 -8.73 -3.35
N ASP A 57 2.91 -9.52 -2.45
CA ASP A 57 3.18 -10.96 -2.64
C ASP A 57 1.90 -11.74 -2.88
N VAL A 58 0.83 -11.42 -2.15
CA VAL A 58 -0.48 -12.07 -2.34
C VAL A 58 -1.02 -11.79 -3.74
N LEU A 59 -0.89 -10.55 -4.23
CA LEU A 59 -1.39 -10.16 -5.54
C LEU A 59 -0.53 -10.70 -6.67
N LEU A 60 0.79 -10.68 -6.52
CA LEU A 60 1.73 -11.20 -7.51
C LEU A 60 1.69 -12.74 -7.59
N GLY A 61 1.34 -13.42 -6.49
CA GLY A 61 1.25 -14.88 -6.44
C GLY A 61 -0.07 -15.45 -6.96
N ASP A 62 -1.05 -14.62 -7.33
CA ASP A 62 -2.35 -15.05 -7.83
C ASP A 62 -2.35 -15.10 -9.37
N PRO A 63 -2.48 -16.27 -10.00
CA PRO A 63 -2.50 -16.40 -11.46
C PRO A 63 -3.77 -15.80 -12.12
N GLU A 64 -4.82 -15.49 -11.36
CA GLU A 64 -6.03 -14.82 -11.87
C GLU A 64 -5.97 -13.28 -11.72
N MET A 65 -4.90 -12.75 -11.10
CA MET A 65 -4.69 -11.32 -10.85
C MET A 65 -3.81 -10.70 -11.93
N PHE A 66 -4.39 -9.91 -12.84
CA PHE A 66 -3.63 -9.30 -13.94
C PHE A 66 -2.98 -7.96 -13.57
N GLY A 67 -3.32 -7.40 -12.41
CA GLY A 67 -2.71 -6.16 -11.96
C GLY A 67 -3.35 -5.56 -10.72
N TYR A 68 -2.71 -4.51 -10.23
CA TYR A 68 -3.17 -3.76 -9.06
C TYR A 68 -2.81 -2.28 -9.17
N CYS A 69 -3.45 -1.46 -8.34
CA CYS A 69 -3.11 -0.07 -8.14
C CYS A 69 -2.87 0.18 -6.64
N TYR A 70 -1.64 0.56 -6.29
CA TYR A 70 -1.33 0.98 -4.92
C TYR A 70 -1.90 2.38 -4.69
N THR A 71 -2.75 2.51 -3.69
CA THR A 71 -3.34 3.77 -3.28
C THR A 71 -2.80 4.11 -1.88
N GLN A 72 -1.96 5.14 -1.73
CA GLN A 72 -1.76 6.28 -2.65
C GLN A 72 -0.31 6.72 -2.83
N LEU A 73 -0.09 7.55 -3.86
CA LEU A 73 1.22 8.08 -4.19
C LEU A 73 1.74 9.03 -3.11
N THR A 74 0.92 9.96 -2.65
CA THR A 74 1.28 11.00 -1.66
C THR A 74 0.33 10.93 -0.49
N ASP A 75 0.81 11.34 0.69
CA ASP A 75 -0.10 11.66 1.78
C ASP A 75 -1.12 12.72 1.36
N VAL A 76 -2.37 12.59 1.82
CA VAL A 76 -3.42 13.57 1.59
C VAL A 76 -4.18 13.86 2.89
N PHE A 77 -4.02 15.08 3.41
CA PHE A 77 -4.65 15.52 4.65
C PHE A 77 -4.51 14.50 5.80
N GLN A 78 -5.60 13.85 6.20
CA GLN A 78 -5.62 12.85 7.27
C GLN A 78 -5.08 11.49 6.82
N GLU A 79 -5.09 11.17 5.52
CA GLU A 79 -4.60 9.90 5.01
C GLU A 79 -3.08 9.97 4.83
N GLN A 80 -2.37 9.40 5.81
CA GLN A 80 -0.90 9.41 5.86
C GLN A 80 -0.30 8.06 5.43
N ASN A 81 -0.89 7.44 4.40
CA ASN A 81 -0.49 6.16 3.81
C ASN A 81 0.19 6.30 2.44
N GLY A 82 0.63 7.51 2.08
CA GLY A 82 1.32 7.77 0.83
C GLY A 82 2.75 7.23 0.80
N ILE A 83 3.22 6.91 -0.42
CA ILE A 83 4.63 6.58 -0.68
C ILE A 83 5.54 7.81 -0.50
N TYR A 84 5.02 8.98 -0.86
CA TYR A 84 5.65 10.30 -0.73
C TYR A 84 4.88 11.15 0.29
N ARG A 85 5.53 12.23 0.73
CA ARG A 85 4.88 13.24 1.57
C ARG A 85 3.85 14.05 0.78
N PHE A 86 3.05 14.84 1.50
CA PHE A 86 2.03 15.74 0.92
C PHE A 86 2.62 16.71 -0.13
N ASP A 87 3.84 17.19 0.09
CA ASP A 87 4.58 18.09 -0.83
C ASP A 87 5.36 17.34 -1.93
N ARG A 88 5.18 16.02 -2.03
CA ARG A 88 5.87 15.10 -2.96
C ARG A 88 7.35 14.88 -2.65
N SER A 89 7.85 15.32 -1.50
CA SER A 89 9.20 14.93 -1.07
C SER A 89 9.24 13.43 -0.73
N GLU A 90 10.45 12.88 -0.69
CA GLU A 90 10.67 11.49 -0.28
C GLU A 90 10.20 11.26 1.17
N LYS A 91 9.59 10.10 1.38
CA LYS A 91 9.09 9.64 2.68
C LYS A 91 9.59 8.24 2.99
N LEU A 92 9.56 7.36 1.99
CA LEU A 92 10.03 5.98 2.02
C LEU A 92 11.19 5.78 1.04
N ASP A 93 11.97 4.73 1.25
CA ASP A 93 12.87 4.19 0.24
C ASP A 93 12.08 3.63 -0.97
N VAL A 94 11.94 4.46 -1.99
CA VAL A 94 11.21 4.13 -3.23
C VAL A 94 11.89 3.00 -4.01
N ALA A 95 13.21 2.81 -3.87
CA ALA A 95 13.90 1.72 -4.53
C ALA A 95 13.45 0.37 -3.97
N ARG A 96 13.19 0.28 -2.66
CA ARG A 96 12.61 -0.92 -2.03
C ARG A 96 11.17 -1.16 -2.45
N VAL A 97 10.35 -0.12 -2.56
CA VAL A 97 8.98 -0.23 -3.09
C VAL A 97 9.01 -0.75 -4.53
N ARG A 98 9.83 -0.15 -5.38
CA ARG A 98 10.01 -0.56 -6.77
C ARG A 98 10.48 -2.01 -6.89
N ALA A 99 11.45 -2.42 -6.07
CA ALA A 99 12.01 -3.78 -6.11
C ALA A 99 10.94 -4.85 -5.92
N VAL A 100 9.92 -4.59 -5.09
CA VAL A 100 8.77 -5.46 -4.90
C VAL A 100 7.84 -5.47 -6.12
N GLN A 101 7.57 -4.31 -6.72
CA GLN A 101 6.62 -4.16 -7.83
C GLN A 101 7.13 -4.70 -9.18
N VAL A 102 8.45 -4.79 -9.37
CA VAL A 102 9.07 -5.29 -10.63
C VAL A 102 9.33 -6.79 -10.63
N ARG A 103 8.90 -7.51 -9.59
CA ARG A 103 9.02 -8.97 -9.55
C ARG A 103 8.03 -9.58 -10.54
N PRO A 104 8.39 -10.69 -11.20
CA PRO A 104 7.45 -11.43 -12.04
C PRO A 104 6.20 -11.84 -11.25
N ALA A 105 5.04 -11.73 -11.88
CA ALA A 105 3.76 -12.19 -11.34
C ALA A 105 3.42 -13.59 -11.88
N ALA A 106 2.67 -14.38 -11.12
CA ALA A 106 2.25 -15.72 -11.50
C ALA A 106 1.40 -15.74 -12.78
N VAL A 107 0.71 -14.64 -13.10
CA VAL A 107 -0.05 -14.47 -14.36
C VAL A 107 0.85 -14.31 -15.61
N GLU A 108 2.14 -14.04 -15.43
CA GLU A 108 3.11 -13.84 -16.51
C GLU A 108 3.83 -15.14 -16.93
N GLU A 109 3.57 -16.26 -16.23
CA GLU A 109 4.08 -17.61 -16.55
C GLU A 109 3.16 -18.37 -17.52
#